data_AF-A0A3G3JX25-F1
#
_entry.id   AF-A0A3G3JX25-F1
#
_cell.length_a   1.000
_cell.length_b   1.000
_cell.length_c   1.000
_cell.angle_alpha   90.00
_cell.angle_beta   90.00
_cell.angle_gamma   90.00
#
_symmetry.space_group_name_H-M   'P 1'
#
loop_
_entity.id
_entity.type
_entity.pdbx_description
1 polymer ?
#
loop_
_entity_poly.entity_id
_entity_poly.type
_entity_poly.pdbx_seq_one_letter_code
_entity_poly.pdbx_strand_id
1 'polypeptide(L)' 'MLKRYATPEKIRWVGQAWEIRHALRQELRRLGGKAMLRDLLPKAQG' A
#
# COMPACT_ATOMS: atom_id res chain seq x y z
N MET A 1 10.56 -1.03 -11.54
CA MET A 1 9.75 0.19 -11.38
C MET A 1 8.41 -0.20 -10.80
N LEU A 2 8.18 0.15 -9.54
CA LEU A 2 6.95 -0.18 -8.82
C LEU A 2 5.81 0.77 -9.21
N LYS A 3 4.72 0.23 -9.74
CA LYS A 3 3.46 0.94 -9.97
C LYS A 3 2.47 0.62 -8.86
N ARG A 4 1.78 1.64 -8.34
CA ARG A 4 0.70 1.50 -7.34
C ARG A 4 -0.59 2.02 -7.96
N TYR A 5 -1.59 1.15 -8.05
CA TYR A 5 -2.95 1.48 -8.45
C TYR A 5 -3.83 1.36 -7.21
N ALA A 6 -4.60 2.39 -6.90
CA ALA A 6 -5.48 2.40 -5.75
C ALA A 6 -6.89 2.80 -6.18
N THR A 7 -7.87 2.04 -5.70
CA THR A 7 -9.28 2.43 -5.68
C THR A 7 -9.74 2.48 -4.23
N PRO A 8 -10.94 3.00 -3.92
CA PRO A 8 -11.43 3.05 -2.54
C PRO A 8 -11.48 1.68 -1.84
N GLU A 9 -11.57 0.58 -2.59
CA GLU A 9 -11.74 -0.77 -2.05
C GLU A 9 -10.49 -1.66 -2.21
N LYS A 10 -9.60 -1.36 -3.16
CA LYS A 10 -8.44 -2.21 -3.46
C LYS A 10 -7.18 -1.42 -3.77
N ILE A 11 -6.04 -2.03 -3.45
CA ILE A 11 -4.72 -1.57 -3.87
C ILE A 11 -4.06 -2.69 -4.66
N ARG A 12 -3.41 -2.33 -5.76
CA ARG A 12 -2.62 -3.24 -6.58
C ARG A 12 -1.24 -2.64 -6.80
N TRP A 13 -0.21 -3.37 -6.39
CA TRP A 13 1.16 -3.09 -6.74
C TRP A 13 1.60 -3.97 -7.92
N VAL A 14 2.26 -3.36 -8.90
CA VAL A 14 2.82 -4.06 -10.07
C VAL A 14 4.30 -3.70 -10.18
N GLY A 15 5.17 -4.69 -10.11
CA GLY A 15 6.62 -4.51 -10.10
C GLY A 15 7.33 -5.81 -9.72
N GLN A 16 8.64 -5.73 -9.51
CA GLN A 16 9.41 -6.88 -9.03
C GLN A 16 9.04 -7.22 -7.59
N ALA A 17 9.10 -8.50 -7.25
CA ALA A 17 8.65 -8.98 -5.93
C ALA A 17 9.38 -8.30 -4.75
N TRP A 18 10.66 -7.97 -4.91
CA TRP A 18 11.42 -7.27 -3.87
C TRP A 18 10.98 -5.81 -3.72
N GLU A 19 10.59 -5.12 -4.80
CA GLU A 19 10.09 -3.74 -4.77
C GLU A 19 8.78 -3.69 -3.98
N ILE A 20 7.87 -4.65 -4.24
CA ILE A 20 6.59 -4.78 -3.54
C ILE A 20 6.83 -5.02 -2.04
N ARG A 21 7.70 -5.98 -1.68
CA ARG A 21 8.05 -6.25 -0.28
C ARG A 21 8.71 -5.06 0.42
N HIS A 22 9.53 -4.29 -0.30
CA HIS A 22 10.15 -3.08 0.24
C HIS A 22 9.09 -2.02 0.55
N ALA A 23 8.20 -1.72 -0.40
CA ALA A 23 7.13 -0.75 -0.22
C ALA A 23 6.17 -1.14 0.92
N LEU A 24 5.78 -2.42 1.02
CA LEU A 24 4.95 -2.91 2.11
C LEU A 24 5.61 -2.72 3.48
N ARG A 25 6.91 -3.01 3.61
CA ARG A 25 7.65 -2.80 4.86
C ARG A 25 7.74 -1.32 5.23
N GLN A 26 8.00 -0.46 4.25
CA GLN A 26 8.05 0.99 4.47
C GLN A 26 6.71 1.52 4.97
N GLU A 27 5.62 1.07 4.37
CA GLU A 27 4.28 1.51 4.71
C GLU A 27 3.82 0.98 6.08
N LEU A 28 4.17 -0.27 6.42
CA LEU A 28 3.99 -0.82 7.76
C LEU A 28 4.74 0.02 8.80
N ARG A 29 5.99 0.40 8.55
CA ARG A 29 6.76 1.26 9.46
C ARG A 29 6.14 2.65 9.61
N ARG A 30 5.69 3.25 8.50
CA ARG A 30 5.02 4.57 8.50
C ARG A 30 3.78 4.59 9.39
N LEU A 31 3.07 3.46 9.47
CA LEU A 31 1.84 3.29 10.25
C LEU A 31 2.07 2.64 11.63
N GLY A 32 3.32 2.59 12.12
CA GLY A 32 3.63 2.09 13.46
C GLY A 32 3.57 0.56 13.60
N GLY A 33 3.70 -0.19 12.52
CA GLY A 33 3.82 -1.65 12.50
C GLY A 33 2.49 -2.42 12.56
N LYS A 34 1.35 -1.72 12.69
CA LYS A 34 0.00 -2.33 12.73
C LYS A 34 -0.92 -1.77 11.65
N ALA A 35 -0.41 -1.62 10.43
CA ALA A 35 -1.23 -1.18 9.30
C ALA A 35 -2.28 -2.24 8.92
N MET A 36 -3.54 -1.83 8.87
CA MET A 36 -4.59 -2.60 8.22
C MET A 36 -4.76 -2.12 6.77
N LEU A 37 -5.37 -2.96 5.91
CA LEU A 37 -5.63 -2.59 4.52
C LEU A 37 -6.40 -1.26 4.40
N ARG A 38 -7.37 -1.01 5.29
CA ARG A 38 -8.13 0.25 5.36
C ARG A 38 -7.27 1.50 5.57
N ASP A 39 -6.12 1.37 6.22
CA ASP A 39 -5.20 2.49 6.47
C ASP A 39 -4.35 2.81 5.23
N LEU A 40 -4.26 1.84 4.32
CA LEU A 40 -3.53 1.93 3.05
C LEU A 40 -4.42 2.43 1.91
N LEU A 41 -5.72 2.19 2.01
CA LEU A 41 -6.70 2.57 1.01
C LEU A 41 -6.82 4.11 0.98
N PRO A 42 -6.94 4.70 -0.21
CA PRO A 42 -7.24 6.13 -0.31
C PRO A 42 -8.58 6.37 0.39
N LYS A 43 -8.64 7.37 1.27
CA LYS A 43 -9.90 7.77 1.89
C LYS A 43 -10.89 8.12 0.78
N ALA A 44 -12.06 7.48 0.80
CA ALA A 44 -13.16 7.92 -0.03
C ALA A 44 -13.41 9.40 0.31
N GLN A 45 -13.16 10.30 -0.64
CA GLN A 45 -13.66 11.67 -0.56
C GLN A 45 -15.17 11.55 -0.71
N GLY A 46 -15.88 11.55 0.42
CA GLY A 46 -17.31 11.80 0.48
C GLY A 46 -17.58 13.29 0.56
#